data_AF-A0A7W7U8H1-F1
#
_entry.id   AF-A0A7W7U8H1-F1
#
_cell.length_a   1.000
_cell.length_b   1.000
_cell.length_c   1.000
_cell.angle_alpha   90.00
_cell.angle_beta   90.00
_cell.angle_gamma   90.00
#
_symmetry.space_group_name_H-M   'P 1'
#
loop_
_entity.id
_entity.type
_entity.pdbx_description
1 polymer ?
#
loop_
_entity_poly.entity_id
_entity_poly.type
_entity_poly.pdbx_seq_one_letter_code
_entity_poly.pdbx_strand_id
1 'polypeptide(L)'
;MWGGYYEQGSLIRRSRWITTGGVVECREALVHPGDPHRAVVLRRILAVDGETRLRVTLNLAARFGRSRLRDVRRDGQGRWTGRAGDLRVRFSGAPDARHDDGLHTTVTLEAGQHHDLVLEVSDAPLPAPETSEVLWRATEASWAGCVPDLTGTLSGRDARHAYAVMAGLASPADGTVAAATASLPERAEQGRNYDYRYVWIRDQSFVGQAVAATGGQRLLDDSVRFVAARLLEHGPGLAPAYTTTGRAVPDRRTLDLPGYPGGFDVVGNHVNRQFQLDVFGEALLLLAAGARHDRLDADGRRAALTAADAIAARRRDPDAGIWELHDDHWAHSRLVCAAGLRAIAAVAPRADGGRAAGWEALADTIVSDASATCLHPRGGGSVPPRTEESTRPCSCPPSAAPSRPTPPVPSPPCARCAPTSAATTTSTGSVTTSGRWRTPKARSCCAVSPWRWPSTAGTTTSRRCAGSSGTAPPAVRRACTRRSSTSPSAGCAATFRRPSSTR
;
A
#
# COMPACT_ATOMS: atom_id res chain seq x y z
N MET A 1 -7.97 -19.54 5.22
CA MET A 1 -6.89 -18.51 5.24
C MET A 1 -5.95 -18.58 4.04
N TRP A 2 -6.39 -18.81 2.80
CA TRP A 2 -6.40 -17.83 1.68
C TRP A 2 -5.07 -17.63 0.94
N GLY A 3 -5.16 -17.83 -0.37
CA GLY A 3 -4.31 -17.14 -1.32
C GLY A 3 -5.03 -15.91 -1.84
N GLY A 4 -4.26 -15.03 -2.44
CA GLY A 4 -4.80 -13.94 -3.24
C GLY A 4 -3.69 -13.03 -3.68
N TYR A 5 -4.01 -12.13 -4.59
CA TYR A 5 -3.01 -11.29 -5.24
C TYR A 5 -3.63 -9.97 -5.66
N TYR A 6 -2.79 -8.94 -5.73
CA TYR A 6 -3.16 -7.71 -6.42
C TYR A 6 -3.05 -7.93 -7.93
N GLU A 7 -4.08 -7.51 -8.66
CA GLU A 7 -4.02 -7.47 -10.12
C GLU A 7 -2.86 -6.56 -10.56
N GLN A 8 -2.15 -6.98 -11.60
CA GLN A 8 -0.93 -6.33 -12.07
C GLN A 8 -1.17 -4.84 -12.34
N GLY A 9 -0.33 -3.97 -11.77
CA GLY A 9 -0.44 -2.53 -11.95
C GLY A 9 -1.65 -1.88 -11.27
N SER A 10 -2.19 -2.49 -10.21
CA SER A 10 -3.32 -1.93 -9.47
C SER A 10 -3.31 -2.32 -8.00
N LEU A 11 -4.15 -1.66 -7.20
CA LEU A 11 -4.53 -2.13 -5.86
C LEU A 11 -5.90 -2.83 -5.84
N ILE A 12 -6.28 -3.47 -6.96
CA ILE A 12 -7.44 -4.35 -7.01
C ILE A 12 -7.03 -5.73 -6.51
N ARG A 13 -7.61 -6.18 -5.40
CA ARG A 13 -7.24 -7.40 -4.71
C ARG A 13 -8.18 -8.54 -5.09
N ARG A 14 -7.64 -9.70 -5.45
CA ARG A 14 -8.38 -10.96 -5.65
C ARG A 14 -8.15 -11.93 -4.53
N SER A 15 -9.16 -12.17 -3.72
CA SER A 15 -9.19 -13.14 -2.63
C SER A 15 -9.84 -14.44 -3.12
N ARG A 16 -9.21 -15.59 -2.84
CA ARG A 16 -9.75 -16.90 -3.26
C ARG A 16 -10.00 -17.81 -2.06
N TRP A 17 -11.20 -18.38 -2.01
CA TRP A 17 -11.62 -19.38 -1.03
C TRP A 17 -11.94 -20.68 -1.73
N ILE A 18 -11.34 -21.76 -1.26
CA ILE A 18 -11.66 -23.13 -1.69
C ILE A 18 -12.42 -23.76 -0.53
N THR A 19 -13.62 -24.24 -0.83
CA THR A 19 -14.49 -24.94 0.13
C THR A 19 -14.66 -26.38 -0.31
N THR A 20 -15.38 -27.18 0.48
CA THR A 20 -15.74 -28.54 0.08
C THR A 20 -16.75 -28.59 -1.07
N GLY A 21 -17.51 -27.51 -1.30
CA GLY A 21 -18.59 -27.45 -2.29
C GLY A 21 -18.29 -26.62 -3.53
N GLY A 22 -17.10 -26.00 -3.62
CA GLY A 22 -16.75 -25.13 -4.73
C GLY A 22 -15.66 -24.11 -4.42
N VAL A 23 -15.39 -23.27 -5.41
CA VAL A 23 -14.39 -22.20 -5.39
C VAL A 23 -15.06 -20.85 -5.55
N VAL A 24 -14.74 -19.94 -4.63
CA VAL A 24 -15.21 -18.56 -4.65
C VAL A 24 -14.03 -17.63 -4.82
N GLU A 25 -14.18 -16.61 -5.66
CA GLU A 25 -13.28 -15.46 -5.68
C GLU A 25 -14.03 -14.18 -5.31
N CYS A 26 -13.35 -13.28 -4.61
CA CYS A 26 -13.82 -11.90 -4.42
C CYS A 26 -12.77 -10.99 -5.01
N ARG A 27 -13.22 -10.10 -5.88
CA ARG A 27 -12.44 -8.98 -6.37
C ARG A 27 -12.84 -7.74 -5.59
N GLU A 28 -11.86 -7.02 -5.06
CA GLU A 28 -12.07 -5.99 -4.06
C GLU A 28 -11.23 -4.77 -4.40
N ALA A 29 -11.82 -3.59 -4.32
CA ALA A 29 -11.12 -2.34 -4.59
C ALA A 29 -11.71 -1.19 -3.77
N LEU A 30 -10.86 -0.25 -3.39
CA LEU A 30 -11.31 1.12 -3.20
C LEU A 30 -11.37 1.78 -4.57
N VAL A 31 -12.44 2.54 -4.84
CA VAL A 31 -12.54 3.30 -6.10
C VAL A 31 -11.33 4.23 -6.23
N HIS A 32 -10.74 4.22 -7.43
CA HIS A 32 -9.59 5.05 -7.79
C HIS A 32 -9.93 5.84 -9.07
N PRO A 33 -9.63 7.16 -9.15
CA PRO A 33 -8.99 7.96 -8.10
C PRO A 33 -9.93 8.16 -6.89
N GLY A 34 -9.34 8.35 -5.71
CA GLY A 34 -10.10 8.58 -4.47
C GLY A 34 -10.71 9.98 -4.42
N ASP A 35 -11.76 10.14 -3.63
CA ASP A 35 -12.41 11.41 -3.33
C ASP A 35 -12.14 11.81 -1.87
N PRO A 36 -11.69 13.05 -1.58
CA PRO A 36 -11.37 13.50 -0.22
C PRO A 36 -12.52 13.37 0.80
N HIS A 37 -13.77 13.44 0.31
CA HIS A 37 -15.00 13.44 1.10
C HIS A 37 -15.78 12.13 0.98
N ARG A 38 -15.35 11.20 0.12
CA ARG A 38 -16.10 9.96 -0.15
C ARG A 38 -15.18 8.77 -0.38
N ALA A 39 -15.31 7.75 0.47
CA ALA A 39 -14.74 6.44 0.25
C ALA A 39 -15.78 5.50 -0.38
N VAL A 40 -15.40 4.79 -1.44
CA VAL A 40 -16.26 3.79 -2.09
C VAL A 40 -15.53 2.45 -2.15
N VAL A 41 -16.08 1.44 -1.49
CA VAL A 41 -15.58 0.06 -1.49
C VAL A 41 -16.41 -0.76 -2.49
N LEU A 42 -15.72 -1.37 -3.45
CA LEU A 42 -16.29 -2.32 -4.40
C LEU A 42 -15.92 -3.73 -3.98
N ARG A 43 -16.89 -4.64 -3.97
CA ARG A 43 -16.66 -6.06 -3.85
C ARG A 43 -17.49 -6.82 -4.88
N ARG A 44 -16.82 -7.54 -5.78
CA ARG A 44 -17.42 -8.47 -6.73
C ARG A 44 -17.17 -9.88 -6.25
N ILE A 45 -18.24 -10.60 -5.95
CA ILE A 45 -18.21 -12.03 -5.59
C ILE A 45 -18.38 -12.82 -6.89
N LEU A 46 -17.51 -13.81 -7.14
CA LEU A 46 -17.56 -14.70 -8.28
C LEU A 46 -17.65 -16.15 -7.80
N ALA A 47 -18.67 -16.86 -8.28
CA ALA A 47 -18.73 -18.31 -8.15
C ALA A 47 -17.88 -18.93 -9.27
N VAL A 48 -16.66 -19.35 -8.94
CA VAL A 48 -15.70 -19.86 -9.95
C VAL A 48 -16.01 -21.31 -10.30
N ASP A 49 -16.31 -22.11 -9.29
CA ASP A 49 -16.65 -23.52 -9.42
C ASP A 49 -17.67 -23.91 -8.36
N GLY A 50 -18.69 -24.67 -8.76
CA GLY A 50 -19.82 -25.03 -7.89
C GLY A 50 -20.77 -23.88 -7.55
N GLU A 51 -21.94 -24.22 -7.02
CA GLU A 51 -22.87 -23.25 -6.43
C GLU A 51 -22.21 -22.60 -5.20
N THR A 52 -22.26 -21.27 -5.16
CA THR A 52 -21.70 -20.49 -4.06
C THR A 52 -22.81 -19.88 -3.25
N ARG A 53 -22.83 -20.18 -1.95
CA ARG A 53 -23.71 -19.51 -0.98
C ARG A 53 -22.88 -18.80 0.08
N LEU A 54 -23.02 -17.48 0.15
CA LEU A 54 -22.26 -16.63 1.05
C LEU A 54 -23.20 -15.84 1.95
N ARG A 55 -22.89 -15.83 3.25
CA ARG A 55 -23.47 -14.89 4.19
C ARG A 55 -22.62 -13.62 4.19
N VAL A 56 -23.24 -12.49 3.91
CA VAL A 56 -22.61 -11.18 3.93
C VAL A 56 -23.14 -10.42 5.14
N THR A 57 -22.23 -9.81 5.89
CA THR A 57 -22.56 -8.96 7.03
C THR A 57 -21.78 -7.66 6.93
N LEU A 58 -22.49 -6.54 6.91
CA LEU A 58 -21.94 -5.20 7.00
C LEU A 58 -22.20 -4.67 8.41
N ASN A 59 -21.15 -4.66 9.23
CA ASN A 59 -21.15 -4.05 10.56
C ASN A 59 -20.29 -2.78 10.50
N LEU A 60 -20.92 -1.66 10.16
CA LEU A 60 -20.24 -0.38 9.98
C LEU A 60 -20.30 0.45 11.26
N ALA A 61 -19.14 0.95 11.69
CA ALA A 61 -19.03 1.90 12.78
C ALA A 61 -17.98 2.97 12.50
N ALA A 62 -18.30 4.20 12.87
CA ALA A 62 -17.38 5.33 12.85
C ALA A 62 -16.74 5.55 14.23
N ARG A 63 -15.75 6.45 14.27
CA ARG A 63 -15.07 6.88 15.51
C ARG A 63 -14.56 5.71 16.35
N PHE A 64 -13.93 4.73 15.69
CA PHE A 64 -13.37 3.54 16.34
C PHE A 64 -14.43 2.74 17.12
N GLY A 65 -15.55 2.40 16.47
CA GLY A 65 -16.61 1.60 17.08
C GLY A 65 -17.65 2.37 17.91
N ARG A 66 -17.39 3.65 18.24
CA ARG A 66 -18.27 4.45 19.12
C ARG A 66 -19.58 4.88 18.46
N SER A 67 -19.62 4.94 17.13
CA SER A 67 -20.81 5.39 16.40
C SER A 67 -21.23 4.34 15.38
N ARG A 68 -22.10 3.42 15.82
CA ARG A 68 -22.70 2.40 14.94
C ARG A 68 -23.65 3.01 13.92
N LEU A 69 -23.95 2.24 12.88
CA LEU A 69 -24.93 2.60 11.85
C LEU A 69 -26.33 2.82 12.48
N ARG A 70 -26.98 3.93 12.13
CA ARG A 70 -28.31 4.37 12.56
C ARG A 70 -29.10 4.95 11.39
N ASP A 71 -30.37 5.26 11.62
CA ASP A 71 -31.30 5.83 10.63
C ASP A 71 -31.37 5.02 9.33
N VAL A 72 -31.32 3.70 9.48
CA VAL A 72 -31.20 2.79 8.35
C VAL A 72 -32.52 2.69 7.58
N ARG A 73 -32.46 2.99 6.30
CA ARG A 73 -33.62 2.99 5.40
C ARG A 73 -33.27 2.31 4.09
N ARG A 74 -34.23 1.58 3.52
CA ARG A 74 -34.13 1.01 2.17
C ARG A 74 -34.94 1.87 1.20
N ASP A 75 -34.35 2.25 0.08
CA ASP A 75 -35.04 2.98 -0.99
C ASP A 75 -35.84 2.04 -1.92
N GLY A 76 -36.59 2.62 -2.85
CA GLY A 76 -37.42 1.87 -3.80
C GLY A 76 -36.63 1.01 -4.80
N GLN A 77 -35.31 1.20 -4.87
CA GLN A 77 -34.38 0.44 -5.72
C GLN A 77 -33.59 -0.60 -4.90
N GLY A 78 -33.94 -0.81 -3.63
CA GLY A 78 -33.31 -1.81 -2.77
C GLY A 78 -31.94 -1.41 -2.23
N ARG A 79 -31.58 -0.12 -2.28
CA ARG A 79 -30.34 0.38 -1.68
C ARG A 79 -30.58 0.79 -0.23
N TRP A 80 -29.63 0.46 0.62
CA TRP A 80 -29.66 0.82 2.03
C TRP A 80 -28.91 2.13 2.26
N THR A 81 -29.48 3.01 3.06
CA THR A 81 -28.87 4.26 3.47
C THR A 81 -28.89 4.36 4.99
N GLY A 82 -27.95 5.09 5.57
CA GLY A 82 -27.90 5.31 7.01
C GLY A 82 -26.82 6.31 7.41
N ARG A 83 -26.61 6.46 8.71
CA ARG A 83 -25.60 7.36 9.30
C ARG A 83 -24.74 6.63 10.33
N ALA A 84 -23.46 6.95 10.36
CA ALA A 84 -22.53 6.49 11.40
C ALA A 84 -21.75 7.69 11.94
N GLY A 85 -22.25 8.28 13.04
CA GLY A 85 -21.80 9.59 13.49
C GLY A 85 -22.10 10.65 12.43
N ASP A 86 -21.09 11.42 12.05
CA ASP A 86 -21.20 12.49 11.04
C ASP A 86 -21.22 11.94 9.60
N LEU A 87 -20.93 10.65 9.41
CA LEU A 87 -20.81 10.03 8.10
C LEU A 87 -22.17 9.58 7.57
N ARG A 88 -22.39 9.81 6.28
CA ARG A 88 -23.50 9.29 5.49
C ARG A 88 -23.05 8.02 4.77
N VAL A 89 -23.91 7.01 4.77
CA VAL A 89 -23.60 5.68 4.23
C VAL A 89 -24.65 5.28 3.20
N ARG A 90 -24.22 4.67 2.10
CA ARG A 90 -25.07 3.95 1.15
C ARG A 90 -24.48 2.58 0.84
N PHE A 91 -25.31 1.55 0.92
CA PHE A 91 -24.95 0.16 0.62
C PHE A 91 -25.88 -0.40 -0.46
N SER A 92 -25.30 -0.79 -1.59
CA SER A 92 -26.01 -1.26 -2.78
C SER A 92 -25.65 -2.71 -3.11
N GLY A 93 -26.53 -3.40 -3.83
CA GLY A 93 -26.37 -4.81 -4.16
C GLY A 93 -26.89 -5.77 -3.09
N ALA A 94 -27.70 -5.30 -2.14
CA ALA A 94 -28.25 -6.15 -1.07
C ALA A 94 -29.73 -5.85 -0.79
N PRO A 95 -30.63 -5.96 -1.80
CA PRO A 95 -32.04 -5.58 -1.65
C PRO A 95 -32.77 -6.36 -0.56
N ASP A 96 -32.39 -7.63 -0.38
CA ASP A 96 -32.96 -8.56 0.60
C ASP A 96 -32.23 -8.57 1.94
N ALA A 97 -31.34 -7.61 2.17
CA ALA A 97 -30.68 -7.52 3.46
C ALA A 97 -31.70 -7.29 4.59
N ARG A 98 -31.38 -7.80 5.78
CA ARG A 98 -32.11 -7.52 7.00
C ARG A 98 -31.24 -6.63 7.88
N HIS A 99 -31.88 -5.65 8.51
CA HIS A 99 -31.23 -4.74 9.44
C HIS A 99 -31.51 -5.19 10.87
N ASP A 100 -30.44 -5.51 11.61
CA ASP A 100 -30.42 -5.81 13.05
C ASP A 100 -29.18 -5.12 13.68
N ASP A 101 -28.22 -5.87 14.23
CA ASP A 101 -26.94 -5.34 14.72
C ASP A 101 -25.95 -4.98 13.60
N GLY A 102 -26.40 -5.14 12.35
CA GLY A 102 -25.78 -4.74 11.10
C GLY A 102 -26.73 -5.01 9.93
N LEU A 103 -26.20 -4.93 8.70
CA LEU A 103 -26.92 -5.37 7.51
C LEU A 103 -26.47 -6.78 7.14
N HIS A 104 -27.41 -7.72 7.09
CA HIS A 104 -27.14 -9.12 6.80
C HIS A 104 -27.88 -9.56 5.55
N THR A 105 -27.18 -10.18 4.60
CA THR A 105 -27.81 -10.79 3.43
C THR A 105 -27.17 -12.13 3.09
N THR A 106 -27.87 -12.94 2.31
CA THR A 106 -27.34 -14.16 1.72
C THR A 106 -27.29 -13.98 0.21
N VAL A 107 -26.11 -14.21 -0.36
CA VAL A 107 -25.89 -14.20 -1.81
C VAL A 107 -25.72 -15.65 -2.24
N THR A 108 -26.55 -16.09 -3.19
CA THR A 108 -26.46 -17.40 -3.83
C THR A 108 -26.16 -17.20 -5.30
N LEU A 109 -25.14 -17.89 -5.82
CA LEU A 109 -24.67 -17.76 -7.20
C LEU A 109 -24.42 -19.14 -7.80
N GLU A 110 -24.88 -19.34 -9.03
CA GLU A 110 -24.47 -20.49 -9.83
C GLU A 110 -23.05 -20.29 -10.36
N ALA A 111 -22.35 -21.39 -10.69
CA ALA A 111 -21.01 -21.32 -11.26
C ALA A 111 -20.98 -20.42 -12.51
N GLY A 112 -19.99 -19.53 -12.57
CA GLY A 112 -19.83 -18.52 -13.61
C GLY A 112 -20.56 -17.19 -13.36
N GLN A 113 -21.50 -17.14 -12.40
CA GLN A 113 -22.17 -15.89 -12.04
C GLN A 113 -21.32 -15.03 -11.10
N HIS A 114 -21.62 -13.74 -11.09
CA HIS A 114 -21.04 -12.80 -10.14
C HIS A 114 -22.10 -11.88 -9.53
N HIS A 115 -21.76 -11.31 -8.39
CA HIS A 115 -22.60 -10.36 -7.66
C HIS A 115 -21.78 -9.23 -7.09
N ASP A 116 -22.23 -7.99 -7.31
CA ASP A 116 -21.54 -6.80 -6.81
C ASP A 116 -22.19 -6.23 -5.55
N LEU A 117 -21.32 -5.81 -4.63
CA LEU A 117 -21.65 -5.03 -3.44
C LEU A 117 -20.88 -3.72 -3.50
N VAL A 118 -21.57 -2.61 -3.24
CA VAL A 118 -20.98 -1.27 -3.23
C VAL A 118 -21.29 -0.60 -1.90
N LEU A 119 -20.25 -0.18 -1.19
CA LEU A 119 -20.37 0.59 0.06
C LEU A 119 -19.78 1.98 -0.15
N GLU A 120 -20.60 3.00 -0.02
CA GLU A 120 -20.20 4.41 -0.05
C GLU A 120 -20.28 5.00 1.35
N VAL A 121 -19.23 5.71 1.76
CA VAL A 121 -19.13 6.40 3.05
C VAL A 121 -18.63 7.82 2.79
N SER A 122 -19.35 8.84 3.29
CA SER A 122 -19.02 10.24 3.01
C SER A 122 -19.32 11.16 4.21
N ASP A 123 -18.49 12.18 4.41
CA ASP A 123 -18.77 13.29 5.35
C ASP A 123 -19.65 14.39 4.72
N ALA A 124 -19.78 14.39 3.39
CA ALA A 124 -20.64 15.27 2.60
C ALA A 124 -21.95 14.56 2.17
N PRO A 125 -22.92 15.27 1.58
CA PRO A 125 -24.06 14.64 0.92
C PRO A 125 -23.60 13.66 -0.18
N LEU A 126 -24.19 12.46 -0.20
CA LEU A 126 -23.86 11.47 -1.23
C LEU A 126 -24.41 11.91 -2.59
N PRO A 127 -23.62 11.81 -3.67
CA PRO A 127 -24.11 12.12 -5.01
C PRO A 127 -25.11 11.06 -5.48
N ALA A 128 -25.70 11.27 -6.66
CA ALA A 128 -26.52 10.25 -7.30
C ALA A 128 -25.77 8.91 -7.40
N PRO A 129 -26.44 7.77 -7.12
CA PRO A 129 -25.78 6.47 -7.15
C PRO A 129 -25.38 6.09 -8.58
N GLU A 130 -24.15 5.61 -8.72
CA GLU A 130 -23.64 5.01 -9.96
C GLU A 130 -23.81 3.48 -9.94
N THR A 131 -23.82 2.85 -11.11
CA THR A 131 -23.85 1.38 -11.19
C THR A 131 -22.49 0.79 -10.88
N SER A 132 -22.45 -0.41 -10.31
CA SER A 132 -21.19 -1.10 -10.00
C SER A 132 -20.31 -1.30 -11.23
N GLU A 133 -20.90 -1.57 -12.39
CA GLU A 133 -20.19 -1.70 -13.67
C GLU A 133 -19.50 -0.41 -14.13
N VAL A 134 -20.08 0.76 -13.84
CA VAL A 134 -19.42 2.04 -14.13
C VAL A 134 -18.26 2.26 -13.17
N LEU A 135 -18.47 2.02 -11.87
CA LEU A 135 -17.43 2.19 -10.85
C LEU A 135 -16.24 1.24 -11.06
N TRP A 136 -16.49 -0.02 -11.43
CA TRP A 136 -15.44 -1.00 -11.76
C TRP A 136 -14.62 -0.54 -12.97
N ARG A 137 -15.28 -0.21 -14.08
CA ARG A 137 -14.58 0.26 -15.30
C ARG A 137 -13.77 1.52 -15.06
N ALA A 138 -14.31 2.48 -14.31
CA ALA A 138 -13.59 3.71 -13.97
C ALA A 138 -12.36 3.40 -13.10
N THR A 139 -12.50 2.51 -12.11
CA THR A 139 -11.40 2.11 -11.22
C THR A 139 -10.28 1.39 -11.98
N GLU A 140 -10.63 0.46 -12.87
CA GLU A 140 -9.68 -0.25 -13.73
C GLU A 140 -8.94 0.69 -14.67
N ALA A 141 -9.69 1.54 -15.39
CA ALA A 141 -9.12 2.52 -16.30
C ALA A 141 -8.20 3.49 -15.58
N SER A 142 -8.55 3.91 -14.38
CA SER A 142 -7.73 4.79 -13.57
C SER A 142 -6.42 4.13 -13.14
N TRP A 143 -6.45 2.87 -12.67
CA TRP A 143 -5.22 2.14 -12.35
C TRP A 143 -4.33 1.94 -13.58
N ALA A 144 -4.93 1.56 -14.71
CA ALA A 144 -4.21 1.38 -15.98
C ALA A 144 -3.54 2.66 -16.47
N GLY A 145 -4.18 3.82 -16.27
CA GLY A 145 -3.59 5.13 -16.61
C GLY A 145 -2.65 5.70 -15.55
N CYS A 146 -2.64 5.16 -14.34
CA CYS A 146 -1.86 5.68 -13.21
C CYS A 146 -0.46 5.07 -13.12
N VAL A 147 -0.34 3.75 -13.33
CA VAL A 147 0.92 3.02 -13.16
C VAL A 147 1.69 3.03 -14.49
N PRO A 148 2.90 3.61 -14.55
CA PRO A 148 3.68 3.65 -15.78
C PRO A 148 4.16 2.25 -16.20
N ASP A 149 4.55 2.12 -17.46
CA ASP A 149 5.26 0.94 -17.91
C ASP A 149 6.67 0.92 -17.31
N LEU A 150 6.92 -0.06 -16.43
CA LEU A 150 8.20 -0.27 -15.76
C LEU A 150 8.85 -1.60 -16.18
N THR A 151 8.47 -2.15 -17.33
CA THR A 151 9.05 -3.40 -17.87
C THR A 151 10.55 -3.32 -18.14
N GLY A 152 11.10 -2.12 -18.35
CA GLY A 152 12.54 -1.89 -18.50
C GLY A 152 13.37 -1.97 -17.20
N THR A 153 12.75 -2.20 -16.05
CA THR A 153 13.44 -2.38 -14.76
C THR A 153 13.84 -3.84 -14.53
N LEU A 154 14.76 -4.09 -13.58
CA LEU A 154 15.20 -5.45 -13.21
C LEU A 154 14.04 -6.39 -12.83
N SER A 155 12.96 -5.84 -12.26
CA SER A 155 11.71 -6.56 -11.99
C SER A 155 10.50 -5.66 -12.27
N GLY A 156 10.07 -5.62 -13.52
CA GLY A 156 8.93 -4.78 -13.93
C GLY A 156 7.60 -5.14 -13.27
N ARG A 157 7.45 -6.36 -12.74
CA ARG A 157 6.29 -6.72 -11.90
C ARG A 157 6.35 -6.02 -10.55
N ASP A 158 7.46 -6.14 -9.85
CA ASP A 158 7.59 -5.62 -8.49
C ASP A 158 7.66 -4.10 -8.50
N ALA A 159 8.32 -3.50 -9.49
CA ALA A 159 8.36 -2.06 -9.69
C ALA A 159 6.95 -1.46 -9.92
N ARG A 160 6.13 -2.09 -10.77
CA ARG A 160 4.73 -1.66 -10.98
C ARG A 160 3.89 -1.83 -9.73
N HIS A 161 4.10 -2.90 -8.96
CA HIS A 161 3.40 -3.09 -7.71
C HIS A 161 3.78 -2.04 -6.67
N ALA A 162 5.09 -1.76 -6.50
CA ALA A 162 5.58 -0.71 -5.62
C ALA A 162 5.02 0.66 -6.01
N TYR A 163 4.98 0.98 -7.31
CA TYR A 163 4.35 2.21 -7.79
C TYR A 163 2.86 2.27 -7.46
N ALA A 164 2.11 1.17 -7.68
CA ALA A 164 0.69 1.11 -7.32
C ALA A 164 0.46 1.32 -5.82
N VAL A 165 1.33 0.79 -4.96
CA VAL A 165 1.30 1.02 -3.51
C VAL A 165 1.54 2.50 -3.19
N MET A 166 2.60 3.10 -3.71
CA MET A 166 2.89 4.53 -3.51
C MET A 166 1.73 5.42 -3.99
N ALA A 167 1.17 5.13 -5.17
CA ALA A 167 0.02 5.85 -5.71
C ALA A 167 -1.25 5.69 -4.84
N GLY A 168 -1.47 4.51 -4.26
CA GLY A 168 -2.62 4.28 -3.37
C GLY A 168 -2.47 4.87 -1.97
N LEU A 169 -1.24 5.19 -1.55
CA LEU A 169 -0.96 5.92 -0.30
C LEU A 169 -0.97 7.45 -0.51
N ALA A 170 -0.97 7.91 -1.76
CA ALA A 170 -1.02 9.32 -2.10
C ALA A 170 -2.44 9.90 -1.91
N SER A 171 -2.50 11.03 -1.22
CA SER A 171 -3.71 11.84 -1.06
C SER A 171 -3.91 12.79 -2.24
N PRO A 172 -5.14 13.21 -2.57
CA PRO A 172 -5.40 14.31 -3.50
C PRO A 172 -4.82 15.68 -3.08
N ALA A 173 -4.28 15.78 -1.85
CA ALA A 173 -3.61 16.97 -1.31
C ALA A 173 -2.07 16.81 -1.33
N ASP A 174 -1.54 16.04 -2.28
CA ASP A 174 -0.12 15.83 -2.60
C ASP A 174 0.70 15.02 -1.58
N GLY A 175 0.22 14.91 -0.34
CA GLY A 175 0.84 14.12 0.70
C GLY A 175 0.63 12.61 0.52
N THR A 176 1.72 11.84 0.55
CA THR A 176 1.74 10.37 0.57
C THR A 176 1.97 9.90 1.99
N VAL A 177 1.02 9.15 2.57
CA VAL A 177 1.18 8.65 3.93
C VAL A 177 2.22 7.54 3.98
N ALA A 178 2.95 7.42 5.09
CA ALA A 178 3.95 6.37 5.28
C ALA A 178 3.31 4.97 5.19
N ALA A 179 2.14 4.78 5.78
CA ALA A 179 1.30 3.60 5.56
C ALA A 179 -0.17 3.84 5.89
N ALA A 180 -1.06 3.06 5.26
CA ALA A 180 -2.50 3.04 5.58
C ALA A 180 -2.81 2.21 6.84
N THR A 181 -1.97 2.28 7.87
CA THR A 181 -2.06 1.48 9.10
C THR A 181 -1.87 2.33 10.35
N ALA A 182 -2.47 1.88 11.45
CA ALA A 182 -2.24 2.41 12.78
C ALA A 182 -2.28 1.27 13.80
N SER A 183 -1.64 1.48 14.94
CA SER A 183 -1.69 0.57 16.10
C SER A 183 -1.07 -0.81 15.89
N LEU A 184 -0.42 -1.09 14.75
CA LEU A 184 0.29 -2.36 14.57
C LEU A 184 1.63 -2.33 15.35
N PRO A 185 1.96 -3.39 16.12
CA PRO A 185 3.20 -3.43 16.85
C PRO A 185 4.38 -3.72 15.92
N GLU A 186 5.49 -3.01 16.10
CA GLU A 186 6.78 -3.40 15.51
C GLU A 186 7.22 -4.77 16.07
N ARG A 187 7.00 -4.97 17.37
CA ARG A 187 7.20 -6.21 18.10
C ARG A 187 6.08 -6.39 19.11
N ALA A 188 5.49 -7.58 19.17
CA ALA A 188 4.42 -7.90 20.10
C ALA A 188 4.89 -7.63 21.55
N GLU A 189 4.01 -7.03 22.34
CA GLU A 189 4.15 -6.72 23.78
C GLU A 189 5.26 -5.71 24.12
N GLN A 190 5.81 -5.00 23.13
CA GLN A 190 6.94 -4.06 23.33
C GLN A 190 6.53 -2.57 23.35
N GLY A 191 5.24 -2.24 23.23
CA GLY A 191 4.76 -0.85 23.32
C GLY A 191 5.09 0.06 22.12
N ARG A 192 5.79 -0.47 21.11
CA ARG A 192 6.19 0.21 19.88
C ARG A 192 5.10 0.08 18.81
N ASN A 193 4.01 0.79 19.04
CA ASN A 193 2.87 0.91 18.13
C ASN A 193 2.76 2.36 17.67
N TYR A 194 2.55 2.56 16.38
CA TYR A 194 2.53 3.89 15.78
C TYR A 194 1.32 4.05 14.85
N ASP A 195 0.92 5.29 14.64
CA ASP A 195 -0.01 5.69 13.59
C ASP A 195 0.80 6.21 12.40
N TYR A 196 0.81 5.45 11.30
CA TYR A 196 1.60 5.73 10.10
C TYR A 196 0.80 6.46 9.02
N ARG A 197 -0.43 6.88 9.31
CA ARG A 197 -1.33 7.55 8.36
C ARG A 197 -1.01 9.03 8.16
N TYR A 198 0.25 9.41 8.35
CA TYR A 198 0.78 10.76 8.22
C TYR A 198 1.88 10.78 7.16
N VAL A 199 2.20 11.98 6.67
CA VAL A 199 3.19 12.23 5.63
C VAL A 199 4.51 12.59 6.32
N TRP A 200 5.45 11.65 6.35
CA TRP A 200 6.82 11.95 6.75
C TRP A 200 7.55 12.65 5.61
N ILE A 201 8.28 13.72 5.90
CA ILE A 201 9.05 14.47 4.89
C ILE A 201 10.11 13.57 4.24
N ARG A 202 10.74 12.69 5.02
CA ARG A 202 11.68 11.67 4.53
C ARG A 202 11.00 10.71 3.57
N ASP A 203 9.91 10.08 3.99
CA ASP A 203 9.20 9.07 3.20
C ASP A 203 8.64 9.67 1.90
N GLN A 204 8.09 10.89 1.95
CA GLN A 204 7.68 11.64 0.75
C GLN A 204 8.87 11.90 -0.19
N SER A 205 10.03 12.27 0.38
CA SER A 205 11.26 12.46 -0.40
C SER A 205 11.72 11.17 -1.06
N PHE A 206 11.62 10.02 -0.39
CA PHE A 206 11.92 8.72 -0.99
C PHE A 206 10.97 8.35 -2.13
N VAL A 207 9.66 8.60 -1.97
CA VAL A 207 8.67 8.39 -3.05
C VAL A 207 9.04 9.22 -4.26
N GLY A 208 9.29 10.52 -4.10
CA GLY A 208 9.66 11.39 -5.22
C GLY A 208 10.98 11.00 -5.88
N GLN A 209 12.01 10.66 -5.10
CA GLN A 209 13.29 10.18 -5.63
C GLN A 209 13.14 8.85 -6.42
N ALA A 210 12.38 7.89 -5.88
CA ALA A 210 12.14 6.61 -6.54
C ALA A 210 11.38 6.77 -7.86
N VAL A 211 10.37 7.65 -7.88
CA VAL A 211 9.56 7.91 -9.07
C VAL A 211 10.33 8.72 -10.12
N ALA A 212 11.20 9.64 -9.69
CA ALA A 212 12.11 10.37 -10.59
C ALA A 212 13.02 9.40 -11.36
N ALA A 213 13.53 8.36 -10.71
CA ALA A 213 14.38 7.35 -11.34
C ALA A 213 13.69 6.61 -12.52
N THR A 214 12.36 6.63 -12.59
CA THR A 214 11.58 6.02 -13.67
C THR A 214 10.87 7.04 -14.57
N GLY A 215 11.15 8.35 -14.41
CA GLY A 215 10.54 9.43 -15.19
C GLY A 215 9.05 9.69 -14.89
N GLY A 216 8.51 9.13 -13.80
CA GLY A 216 7.11 9.30 -13.44
C GLY A 216 6.84 10.73 -12.96
N GLN A 217 5.82 11.38 -13.52
CA GLN A 217 5.67 12.84 -13.34
C GLN A 217 4.78 13.21 -12.14
N ARG A 218 3.61 12.57 -11.98
CA ARG A 218 2.61 12.99 -10.98
C ARG A 218 3.13 12.93 -9.54
N LEU A 219 3.59 11.76 -9.09
CA LEU A 219 4.05 11.59 -7.70
C LEU A 219 5.32 12.38 -7.40
N LEU A 220 6.14 12.68 -8.42
CA LEU A 220 7.27 13.58 -8.27
C LEU A 220 6.80 15.02 -8.05
N ASP A 221 5.88 15.51 -8.89
CA ASP A 221 5.30 16.85 -8.77
C ASP A 221 4.62 17.05 -7.41
N ASP A 222 3.86 16.05 -6.95
CA ASP A 222 3.16 16.06 -5.67
C ASP A 222 4.16 16.09 -4.49
N SER A 223 5.22 15.28 -4.57
CA SER A 223 6.29 15.26 -3.56
C SER A 223 7.04 16.58 -3.46
N VAL A 224 7.46 17.13 -4.60
CA VAL A 224 8.14 18.43 -4.66
C VAL A 224 7.25 19.52 -4.07
N ARG A 225 5.98 19.59 -4.49
CA ARG A 225 5.03 20.61 -4.02
C ARG A 225 4.77 20.51 -2.53
N PHE A 226 4.52 19.31 -2.01
CA PHE A 226 4.25 19.09 -0.60
C PHE A 226 5.46 19.48 0.27
N VAL A 227 6.65 18.98 -0.06
CA VAL A 227 7.87 19.23 0.73
C VAL A 227 8.31 20.70 0.62
N ALA A 228 8.25 21.30 -0.57
CA ALA A 228 8.57 22.71 -0.75
C ALA A 228 7.64 23.62 0.06
N ALA A 229 6.33 23.36 0.05
CA ALA A 229 5.36 24.12 0.83
C ALA A 229 5.67 24.05 2.34
N ARG A 230 5.97 22.87 2.88
CA ARG A 230 6.32 22.72 4.32
C ARG A 230 7.63 23.42 4.68
N LEU A 231 8.64 23.35 3.81
CA LEU A 231 9.91 24.07 4.01
C LEU A 231 9.70 25.58 4.04
N LEU A 232 8.94 26.13 3.10
CA LEU A 232 8.66 27.58 3.04
C LEU A 232 7.81 28.05 4.23
N GLU A 233 6.91 27.20 4.73
CA GLU A 233 6.04 27.51 5.86
C GLU A 233 6.79 27.49 7.20
N HIS A 234 7.71 26.54 7.40
CA HIS A 234 8.29 26.28 8.73
C HIS A 234 9.80 26.51 8.82
N GLY A 235 10.51 26.60 7.70
CA GLY A 235 11.96 26.79 7.66
C GLY A 235 12.72 25.84 8.59
N PRO A 236 13.60 26.33 9.49
CA PRO A 236 14.36 25.50 10.42
C PRO A 236 13.50 24.79 11.49
N GLY A 237 12.22 25.14 11.61
CA GLY A 237 11.22 24.51 12.47
C GLY A 237 10.38 23.45 11.76
N LEU A 238 10.80 22.96 10.58
CA LEU A 238 10.14 21.86 9.87
C LEU A 238 9.98 20.64 10.81
N ALA A 239 8.74 20.18 10.96
CA ALA A 239 8.42 18.96 11.69
C ALA A 239 8.71 17.73 10.82
N PRO A 240 9.03 16.56 11.41
CA PRO A 240 9.35 15.39 10.61
C PRO A 240 8.14 14.85 9.83
N ALA A 241 6.92 15.06 10.33
CA ALA A 241 5.69 14.58 9.69
C ALA A 241 4.51 15.54 9.84
N TYR A 242 3.58 15.43 8.89
CA TYR A 242 2.37 16.24 8.77
C TYR A 242 1.16 15.37 8.42
N THR A 243 -0.05 15.89 8.65
CA THR A 243 -1.26 15.31 8.02
C THR A 243 -1.19 15.44 6.50
N THR A 244 -2.01 14.69 5.77
CA THR A 244 -2.08 14.75 4.30
C THR A 244 -2.42 16.13 3.75
N THR A 245 -3.01 17.02 4.56
CA THR A 245 -3.31 18.41 4.21
C THR A 245 -2.26 19.40 4.75
N GLY A 246 -1.12 18.93 5.24
CA GLY A 246 -0.03 19.78 5.73
C GLY A 246 -0.16 20.31 7.16
N ARG A 247 -1.23 19.98 7.90
CA ARG A 247 -1.37 20.38 9.31
C ARG A 247 -0.50 19.53 10.23
N ALA A 248 -0.21 20.04 11.43
CA ALA A 248 0.51 19.30 12.46
C ALA A 248 -0.15 17.96 12.81
N VAL A 249 0.69 16.95 13.09
CA VAL A 249 0.23 15.63 13.54
C VAL A 249 -0.34 15.74 14.97
N PRO A 250 -1.52 15.16 15.25
CA PRO A 250 -2.08 15.13 16.61
C PRO A 250 -1.23 14.33 17.59
N ASP A 251 -1.24 14.74 18.85
CA ASP A 251 -0.60 14.01 19.94
C ASP A 251 -1.11 12.55 20.01
N ARG A 252 -0.18 11.64 20.35
CA ARG A 252 -0.48 10.23 20.55
C ARG A 252 -1.49 10.06 21.69
N ARG A 253 -2.52 9.27 21.44
CA ARG A 253 -3.51 8.85 22.44
C ARG A 253 -3.89 7.39 22.27
N THR A 254 -4.25 6.76 23.37
CA THR A 254 -4.76 5.39 23.38
C THR A 254 -6.23 5.33 23.00
N LEU A 255 -6.63 4.17 22.48
CA LEU A 255 -8.01 3.78 22.23
C LEU A 255 -8.35 2.59 23.13
N ASP A 256 -9.65 2.48 23.42
CA ASP A 256 -10.21 1.32 24.10
C ASP A 256 -10.81 0.40 23.03
N LEU A 257 -9.95 -0.37 22.38
CA LEU A 257 -10.30 -1.38 21.40
C LEU A 257 -9.67 -2.71 21.81
N PRO A 258 -10.17 -3.86 21.30
CA PRO A 258 -9.53 -5.15 21.53
C PRO A 258 -8.13 -5.26 20.90
N GLY A 259 -7.87 -4.48 19.86
CA GLY A 259 -6.60 -4.36 19.17
C GLY A 259 -6.07 -5.59 18.46
N TYR A 260 -4.84 -5.47 17.97
CA TYR A 260 -4.06 -6.59 17.47
C TYR A 260 -3.45 -7.36 18.66
N PRO A 261 -3.43 -8.71 18.68
CA PRO A 261 -2.81 -9.46 19.77
C PRO A 261 -1.36 -9.04 20.05
N GLY A 262 -1.07 -8.63 21.29
CA GLY A 262 0.24 -8.08 21.69
C GLY A 262 0.50 -6.66 21.18
N GLY A 263 -0.48 -5.99 20.58
CA GLY A 263 -0.43 -4.59 20.19
C GLY A 263 -1.12 -3.67 21.20
N PHE A 264 -0.87 -2.37 21.05
CA PHE A 264 -1.54 -1.31 21.79
C PHE A 264 -2.27 -0.40 20.81
N ASP A 265 -3.55 -0.15 21.07
CA ASP A 265 -4.39 0.67 20.19
C ASP A 265 -4.11 2.15 20.39
N VAL A 266 -3.35 2.71 19.46
CA VAL A 266 -2.89 4.10 19.51
C VAL A 266 -3.11 4.80 18.18
N VAL A 267 -3.50 6.07 18.28
CA VAL A 267 -3.67 7.00 17.16
C VAL A 267 -3.00 8.32 17.49
N GLY A 268 -2.67 9.11 16.47
CA GLY A 268 -1.75 10.23 16.65
C GLY A 268 -0.30 9.74 16.78
N ASN A 269 0.64 10.67 16.83
CA ASN A 269 2.05 10.31 16.88
C ASN A 269 2.87 11.36 17.63
N HIS A 270 3.85 10.90 18.40
CA HIS A 270 4.80 11.72 19.15
C HIS A 270 5.85 12.44 18.28
N VAL A 271 5.89 12.12 16.98
CA VAL A 271 6.77 12.76 15.98
C VAL A 271 6.64 14.29 15.94
N ASN A 272 5.47 14.82 16.33
CA ASN A 272 5.20 16.26 16.37
C ASN A 272 6.04 17.04 17.41
N ARG A 273 6.75 16.34 18.30
CA ARG A 273 7.65 16.92 19.31
C ARG A 273 9.13 16.70 18.99
N GLN A 274 9.44 16.06 17.86
CA GLN A 274 10.81 15.70 17.50
C GLN A 274 11.42 16.72 16.54
N PHE A 275 12.74 16.83 16.62
CA PHE A 275 13.56 17.42 15.58
C PHE A 275 14.33 16.31 14.86
N GLN A 276 14.32 16.32 13.54
CA GLN A 276 15.08 15.42 12.69
C GLN A 276 15.90 16.27 11.73
N LEU A 277 17.21 16.09 11.71
CA LEU A 277 18.09 16.86 10.82
C LEU A 277 18.09 16.26 9.39
N ASP A 278 17.91 14.94 9.27
CA ASP A 278 17.91 14.21 7.99
C ASP A 278 16.87 14.73 7.00
N VAL A 279 15.71 15.18 7.48
CA VAL A 279 14.60 15.65 6.63
C VAL A 279 14.99 16.79 5.69
N PHE A 280 15.93 17.66 6.08
CA PHE A 280 16.41 18.74 5.22
C PHE A 280 17.31 18.21 4.11
N GLY A 281 18.18 17.24 4.43
CA GLY A 281 19.02 16.56 3.44
C GLY A 281 18.19 15.79 2.42
N GLU A 282 17.20 15.03 2.90
CA GLU A 282 16.27 14.29 2.05
C GLU A 282 15.43 15.21 1.16
N ALA A 283 14.97 16.34 1.71
CA ALA A 283 14.27 17.34 0.92
C ALA A 283 15.16 17.91 -0.19
N LEU A 284 16.43 18.21 0.08
CA LEU A 284 17.36 18.67 -0.97
C LEU A 284 17.60 17.60 -2.05
N LEU A 285 17.70 16.33 -1.68
CA LEU A 285 17.79 15.22 -2.65
C LEU A 285 16.55 15.15 -3.55
N LEU A 286 15.37 15.27 -2.97
CA LEU A 286 14.10 15.33 -3.70
C LEU A 286 14.06 16.54 -4.65
N LEU A 287 14.36 17.75 -4.16
CA LEU A 287 14.30 18.97 -4.96
C LEU A 287 15.34 18.92 -6.10
N ALA A 288 16.51 18.35 -5.85
CA ALA A 288 17.50 18.10 -6.90
C ALA A 288 17.00 17.09 -7.95
N ALA A 289 16.28 16.03 -7.52
CA ALA A 289 15.62 15.11 -8.45
C ALA A 289 14.55 15.83 -9.28
N GLY A 290 13.69 16.64 -8.65
CA GLY A 290 12.72 17.49 -9.34
C GLY A 290 13.38 18.40 -10.38
N ALA A 291 14.49 19.05 -10.03
CA ALA A 291 15.22 19.92 -10.95
C ALA A 291 15.75 19.19 -12.19
N ARG A 292 16.27 17.96 -12.05
CA ARG A 292 16.74 17.14 -13.19
C ARG A 292 15.62 16.77 -14.17
N HIS A 293 14.37 16.87 -13.75
CA HIS A 293 13.19 16.60 -14.57
C HIS A 293 12.38 17.86 -14.90
N ASP A 294 12.97 19.05 -14.74
CA ASP A 294 12.33 20.36 -14.95
C ASP A 294 11.04 20.56 -14.11
N ARG A 295 10.98 19.92 -12.93
CA ARG A 295 9.85 19.99 -11.98
C ARG A 295 10.10 20.90 -10.79
N LEU A 296 11.22 21.62 -10.78
CA LEU A 296 11.56 22.56 -9.73
C LEU A 296 11.22 23.99 -10.18
N ASP A 297 10.11 24.53 -9.67
CA ASP A 297 9.69 25.90 -9.93
C ASP A 297 10.44 26.92 -9.04
N ALA A 298 9.99 28.18 -9.04
CA ALA A 298 10.60 29.23 -8.22
C ALA A 298 10.45 28.97 -6.72
N ASP A 299 9.33 28.39 -6.30
CA ASP A 299 9.03 28.10 -4.90
C ASP A 299 9.89 26.93 -4.41
N GLY A 300 10.05 25.89 -5.23
CA GLY A 300 10.98 24.80 -5.00
C GLY A 300 12.44 25.28 -4.88
N ARG A 301 12.86 26.25 -5.70
CA ARG A 301 14.19 26.88 -5.56
C ARG A 301 14.34 27.65 -4.24
N ARG A 302 13.31 28.40 -3.81
CA ARG A 302 13.32 29.06 -2.49
C ARG A 302 13.32 28.05 -1.34
N ALA A 303 12.60 26.94 -1.48
CA ALA A 303 12.59 25.86 -0.50
C ALA A 303 13.97 25.20 -0.38
N ALA A 304 14.70 25.02 -1.48
CA ALA A 304 16.07 24.51 -1.46
C ALA A 304 17.02 25.44 -0.68
N LEU A 305 16.93 26.76 -0.89
CA LEU A 305 17.68 27.74 -0.10
C LEU A 305 17.33 27.62 1.39
N THR A 306 16.04 27.57 1.70
CA THR A 306 15.53 27.46 3.07
C THR A 306 16.05 26.18 3.77
N ALA A 307 16.08 25.05 3.06
CA ALA A 307 16.62 23.79 3.59
C ALA A 307 18.12 23.86 3.82
N ALA A 308 18.89 24.45 2.90
CA ALA A 308 20.34 24.61 3.06
C ALA A 308 20.68 25.56 4.23
N ASP A 309 19.93 26.64 4.40
CA ASP A 309 20.10 27.58 5.52
C ASP A 309 19.76 26.91 6.85
N ALA A 310 18.70 26.09 6.90
CA ALA A 310 18.35 25.30 8.08
C ALA A 310 19.46 24.30 8.44
N ILE A 311 20.05 23.61 7.47
CA ILE A 311 21.20 22.72 7.69
C ILE A 311 22.38 23.53 8.25
N ALA A 312 22.71 24.68 7.64
CA ALA A 312 23.82 25.51 8.11
C ALA A 312 23.64 25.94 9.57
N ALA A 313 22.42 26.36 9.94
CA ALA A 313 22.07 26.79 11.28
C ALA A 313 22.07 25.65 12.31
N ARG A 314 21.55 24.47 11.93
CA ARG A 314 21.20 23.41 12.89
C ARG A 314 22.05 22.14 12.84
N ARG A 315 23.04 22.03 11.95
CA ARG A 315 23.88 20.81 11.80
C ARG A 315 24.57 20.32 13.09
N ARG A 316 24.77 21.22 14.06
CA ARG A 316 25.41 20.92 15.35
C ARG A 316 24.41 20.48 16.42
N ASP A 317 23.11 20.57 16.16
CA ASP A 317 22.10 20.13 17.11
C ASP A 317 22.06 18.59 17.14
N PRO A 318 21.80 17.97 18.30
CA PRO A 318 21.36 16.59 18.35
C PRO A 318 19.94 16.46 17.78
N ASP A 319 19.64 15.31 17.19
CA ASP A 319 18.37 15.04 16.52
C ASP A 319 17.90 13.60 16.78
N ALA A 320 16.62 13.30 16.55
CA ALA A 320 16.05 11.98 16.82
C ALA A 320 16.54 10.88 15.84
N GLY A 321 17.22 11.27 14.76
CA GLY A 321 17.69 10.39 13.70
C GLY A 321 16.56 9.73 12.90
N ILE A 322 16.94 8.95 11.88
CA ILE A 322 15.99 8.27 10.97
C ILE A 322 15.03 7.30 11.68
N TRP A 323 15.48 6.73 12.81
CA TRP A 323 14.72 5.76 13.59
C TRP A 323 13.91 6.36 14.74
N GLU A 324 13.88 7.69 14.86
CA GLU A 324 13.08 8.42 15.85
C GLU A 324 13.38 7.99 17.29
N LEU A 325 14.67 7.88 17.62
CA LEU A 325 15.15 7.41 18.91
C LEU A 325 15.31 8.59 19.88
N HIS A 326 16.35 8.55 20.72
CA HIS A 326 16.75 9.71 21.51
C HIS A 326 17.55 10.69 20.66
N ASP A 327 17.56 11.95 21.09
CA ASP A 327 18.33 12.99 20.42
C ASP A 327 19.82 12.76 20.59
N ASP A 328 20.54 12.64 19.47
CA ASP A 328 22.01 12.50 19.43
C ASP A 328 22.58 13.01 18.10
N HIS A 329 23.91 13.02 17.98
CA HIS A 329 24.62 13.36 16.76
C HIS A 329 24.69 12.17 15.79
N TRP A 330 23.55 11.82 15.20
CA TRP A 330 23.47 10.69 14.25
C TRP A 330 24.29 10.94 12.99
N ALA A 331 25.09 9.93 12.61
CA ALA A 331 25.90 9.94 11.38
C ALA A 331 25.03 10.06 10.12
N HIS A 332 23.91 9.30 10.09
CA HIS A 332 22.98 9.30 8.98
C HIS A 332 22.48 10.72 8.66
N SER A 333 21.96 11.43 9.67
CA SER A 333 21.39 12.77 9.49
C SER A 333 22.39 13.76 8.92
N ARG A 334 23.65 13.71 9.35
CA ARG A 334 24.72 14.56 8.82
C ARG A 334 25.10 14.19 7.39
N LEU A 335 25.30 12.91 7.12
CA LEU A 335 25.74 12.46 5.80
C LEU A 335 24.67 12.69 4.73
N VAL A 336 23.39 12.55 5.06
CA VAL A 336 22.32 12.87 4.11
C VAL A 336 22.18 14.36 3.87
N CYS A 337 22.42 15.23 4.87
CA CYS A 337 22.53 16.67 4.64
C CYS A 337 23.66 17.01 3.66
N ALA A 338 24.84 16.42 3.83
CA ALA A 338 25.95 16.61 2.91
C ALA A 338 25.61 16.09 1.48
N ALA A 339 24.94 14.95 1.38
CA ALA A 339 24.48 14.41 0.10
C ALA A 339 23.46 15.34 -0.59
N GLY A 340 22.46 15.83 0.16
CA GLY A 340 21.46 16.76 -0.32
C GLY A 340 22.05 18.07 -0.83
N LEU A 341 22.96 18.68 -0.04
CA LEU A 341 23.68 19.90 -0.43
C LEU A 341 24.47 19.73 -1.74
N ARG A 342 25.20 18.62 -1.88
CA ARG A 342 25.93 18.32 -3.13
C ARG A 342 24.98 18.07 -4.30
N ALA A 343 23.89 17.35 -4.08
CA ALA A 343 22.92 17.05 -5.13
C ALA A 343 22.24 18.31 -5.67
N ILE A 344 21.85 19.24 -4.79
CA ILE A 344 21.22 20.50 -5.21
C ILE A 344 22.24 21.46 -5.84
N ALA A 345 23.50 21.47 -5.37
CA ALA A 345 24.58 22.23 -5.99
C ALA A 345 24.83 21.81 -7.45
N ALA A 346 24.80 20.50 -7.72
CA ALA A 346 25.03 19.94 -9.05
C ALA A 346 23.98 20.37 -10.10
N VAL A 347 22.78 20.77 -9.66
CA VAL A 347 21.68 21.21 -10.53
C VAL A 347 21.40 22.71 -10.42
N ALA A 348 22.19 23.44 -9.63
CA ALA A 348 22.03 24.87 -9.46
C ALA A 348 22.39 25.61 -10.77
N PRO A 349 21.60 26.60 -11.20
CA PRO A 349 21.97 27.45 -12.33
C PRO A 349 23.35 28.08 -12.15
N ARG A 350 24.16 28.10 -13.21
CA ARG A 350 25.50 28.73 -13.19
C ARG A 350 25.47 30.22 -12.80
N ALA A 351 24.33 30.89 -13.01
CA ALA A 351 24.11 32.28 -12.65
C ALA A 351 23.93 32.52 -11.14
N ASP A 352 23.86 31.48 -10.30
CA ASP A 352 23.60 31.59 -8.86
C ASP A 352 24.79 32.07 -8.01
N GLY A 353 25.74 32.81 -8.59
CA GLY A 353 26.67 33.68 -7.85
C GLY A 353 27.52 33.00 -6.77
N GLY A 354 27.95 31.75 -6.97
CA GLY A 354 28.79 31.01 -6.01
C GLY A 354 28.03 30.20 -4.96
N ARG A 355 26.69 30.18 -4.98
CA ARG A 355 25.89 29.36 -4.04
C ARG A 355 26.22 27.88 -4.08
N ALA A 356 26.38 27.31 -5.29
CA ALA A 356 26.76 25.92 -5.45
C ALA A 356 28.07 25.59 -4.70
N ALA A 357 29.09 26.43 -4.85
CA ALA A 357 30.36 26.29 -4.13
C ALA A 357 30.19 26.44 -2.60
N GLY A 358 29.31 27.34 -2.15
CA GLY A 358 28.97 27.47 -0.72
C GLY A 358 28.31 26.21 -0.15
N TRP A 359 27.37 25.60 -0.89
CA TRP A 359 26.74 24.35 -0.49
C TRP A 359 27.72 23.16 -0.49
N GLU A 360 28.62 23.08 -1.46
CA GLU A 360 29.68 22.07 -1.49
C GLU A 360 30.63 22.22 -0.29
N ALA A 361 31.09 23.43 0.02
CA ALA A 361 31.95 23.69 1.18
C ALA A 361 31.24 23.36 2.51
N LEU A 362 29.94 23.63 2.63
CA LEU A 362 29.15 23.24 3.78
C LEU A 362 29.04 21.71 3.89
N ALA A 363 28.83 21.01 2.77
CA ALA A 363 28.79 19.55 2.75
C ALA A 363 30.14 18.94 3.20
N ASP A 364 31.26 19.49 2.75
CA ASP A 364 32.60 19.04 3.15
C ASP A 364 32.84 19.25 4.64
N THR A 365 32.40 20.39 5.18
CA THR A 365 32.44 20.67 6.63
C THR A 365 31.66 19.61 7.40
N ILE A 366 30.44 19.28 6.97
CA ILE A 366 29.59 18.28 7.62
C ILE A 366 30.22 16.88 7.58
N VAL A 367 30.82 16.50 6.45
CA VAL A 367 31.50 15.19 6.31
C VAL A 367 32.73 15.12 7.22
N SER A 368 33.50 16.20 7.31
CA SER A 368 34.64 16.31 8.22
C SER A 368 34.20 16.19 9.68
N ASP A 369 33.19 16.96 10.09
CA ASP A 369 32.63 16.91 11.44
C ASP A 369 32.12 15.49 11.78
N ALA A 370 31.32 14.88 10.89
CA ALA A 370 30.79 13.54 11.09
C ALA A 370 31.89 12.46 11.17
N SER A 371 32.96 12.61 10.40
CA SER A 371 34.10 11.69 10.45
C SER A 371 34.85 11.80 11.78
N ALA A 372 34.94 13.01 12.35
CA ALA A 372 35.56 13.23 13.66
C ALA A 372 34.69 12.71 14.82
N THR A 373 33.36 12.79 14.72
CA THR A 373 32.47 12.51 15.86
C THR A 373 31.73 11.17 15.80
N CYS A 374 31.54 10.59 14.61
CA CYS A 374 30.68 9.42 14.41
C CYS A 374 31.42 8.11 14.10
N LEU A 375 32.75 8.14 14.00
CA LEU A 375 33.57 6.94 13.78
C LEU A 375 33.98 6.30 15.11
N HIS A 376 34.06 4.96 15.12
CA HIS A 376 34.56 4.27 16.30
C HIS A 376 36.04 4.58 16.50
N PRO A 377 36.50 4.88 17.73
CA PRO A 377 37.90 5.26 18.01
C PRO A 377 38.95 4.24 17.54
N ARG A 378 38.54 2.99 17.31
CA ARG A 378 39.41 1.89 16.85
C ARG A 378 39.40 1.65 15.33
N GLY A 379 38.73 2.51 14.53
CA GLY A 379 38.73 2.45 13.07
C GLY A 379 38.14 1.14 12.52
N GLY A 380 36.86 1.11 12.18
CA GLY A 380 36.28 -0.08 11.53
C GLY A 380 34.76 -0.13 11.41
N GLY A 381 34.03 0.76 12.08
CA GLY A 381 32.58 0.89 11.95
C GLY A 381 32.09 2.22 12.52
N SER A 382 30.94 2.70 12.04
CA SER A 382 30.22 3.81 12.67
C SER A 382 29.70 3.37 14.04
N VAL A 383 29.77 4.25 15.03
CA VAL A 383 29.26 3.99 16.38
C VAL A 383 27.81 4.46 16.42
N PRO A 384 26.82 3.59 16.67
CA PRO A 384 25.63 4.09 17.35
C PRO A 384 26.09 4.57 18.73
N PRO A 385 25.79 5.82 19.12
CA PRO A 385 26.33 6.45 20.31
C PRO A 385 26.09 5.61 21.58
N ARG A 386 26.99 5.81 22.55
CA ARG A 386 27.16 4.97 23.75
C ARG A 386 25.85 4.83 24.52
N THR A 387 25.24 3.66 24.45
CA THR A 387 24.31 3.19 25.48
C THR A 387 25.08 2.30 26.44
N GLU A 388 24.99 2.59 27.74
CA GLU A 388 25.59 1.76 28.81
C GLU A 388 24.95 0.37 28.94
N GLU A 389 24.03 -0.03 28.04
CA GLU A 389 23.22 -1.25 28.18
C GLU A 389 23.32 -2.24 27.01
N SER A 390 24.39 -2.20 26.21
CA SER A 390 24.61 -3.20 25.16
C SER A 390 26.05 -3.73 25.12
N THR A 391 26.47 -4.40 26.21
CA THR A 391 27.58 -5.36 26.16
C THR A 391 27.04 -6.80 26.15
N ARG A 392 26.50 -7.22 25.01
CA ARG A 392 26.55 -8.64 24.60
C ARG A 392 26.95 -8.71 23.13
N PRO A 393 28.16 -9.19 22.79
CA PRO A 393 28.52 -9.38 21.40
C PRO A 393 27.73 -10.56 20.83
N CYS A 394 26.90 -10.30 19.82
CA CYS A 394 26.51 -11.34 18.87
C CYS A 394 27.74 -11.69 18.04
N SER A 395 28.52 -12.67 18.50
CA SER A 395 29.59 -13.29 17.74
C SER A 395 29.00 -14.16 16.63
N CYS A 396 28.94 -13.63 15.41
CA CYS A 396 28.91 -14.46 14.21
C CYS A 396 30.35 -14.92 13.91
N PRO A 397 30.64 -16.23 13.81
CA PRO A 397 31.96 -16.68 13.38
C PRO A 397 32.16 -16.33 11.89
N PRO A 398 33.40 -16.08 11.45
CA PRO A 398 33.68 -15.78 10.05
C PRO A 398 33.36 -16.98 9.16
N SER A 399 32.54 -16.76 8.14
CA SER A 399 32.26 -17.76 7.11
C SER A 399 33.53 -18.07 6.32
N ALA A 400 33.98 -19.32 6.39
CA ALA A 400 35.02 -19.85 5.51
C ALA A 400 34.61 -19.72 4.04
N ALA A 401 35.56 -19.34 3.18
CA ALA A 401 35.37 -19.24 1.74
C ALA A 401 34.95 -20.59 1.12
N PRO A 402 34.04 -20.61 0.13
CA PRO A 402 33.63 -21.86 -0.51
C PRO A 402 34.74 -22.42 -1.40
N SER A 403 35.20 -23.63 -1.08
CA SER A 403 36.07 -24.46 -1.92
C SER A 403 35.37 -24.88 -3.21
N ARG A 404 36.06 -24.76 -4.36
CA ARG A 404 35.61 -25.24 -5.68
C ARG A 404 35.36 -26.75 -5.67
N PRO A 405 34.30 -27.27 -6.32
CA PRO A 405 34.12 -28.71 -6.47
C PRO A 405 35.03 -29.27 -7.58
N THR A 406 35.72 -30.36 -7.26
CA THR A 406 36.44 -31.25 -8.19
C THR A 406 35.48 -32.03 -9.08
N PRO A 407 35.81 -32.27 -10.37
CA PRO A 407 34.97 -33.05 -11.28
C PRO A 407 35.04 -34.57 -10.97
N PRO A 408 33.96 -35.33 -11.25
CA PRO A 408 33.96 -36.77 -10.99
C PRO A 408 34.73 -37.56 -12.07
N VAL A 409 35.43 -38.60 -11.60
CA VAL A 409 36.12 -39.62 -12.40
C VAL A 409 35.10 -40.61 -12.97
N PRO A 410 35.18 -41.01 -14.26
CA PRO A 410 34.27 -42.00 -14.83
C PRO A 410 34.67 -43.44 -14.47
N SER A 411 33.67 -44.27 -14.11
CA SER A 411 33.80 -45.73 -13.99
C SER A 411 33.50 -46.41 -15.35
N PRO A 412 34.13 -47.56 -15.67
CA PRO A 412 34.10 -48.16 -17.01
C PRO A 412 32.79 -48.91 -17.32
N PRO A 413 32.47 -49.14 -18.61
CA PRO A 413 31.20 -49.72 -19.03
C PRO A 413 31.20 -51.24 -19.01
N CYS A 414 30.07 -51.84 -18.61
CA CYS A 414 29.81 -53.26 -18.81
C CYS A 414 28.74 -53.43 -19.92
N ALA A 415 29.09 -54.26 -20.90
CA ALA A 415 28.37 -54.49 -22.15
C ALA A 415 27.08 -55.30 -21.98
N ARG A 416 26.05 -55.01 -22.80
CA ARG A 416 25.35 -56.00 -23.65
C ARG A 416 24.29 -55.36 -24.54
N CYS A 417 24.34 -55.76 -25.82
CA CYS A 417 23.29 -55.83 -26.84
C CYS A 417 22.79 -54.52 -27.50
N ALA A 418 23.37 -54.25 -28.68
CA ALA A 418 22.74 -53.57 -29.82
C ALA A 418 21.82 -54.57 -30.59
N PRO A 419 21.32 -54.32 -31.83
CA PRO A 419 21.15 -53.08 -32.63
C PRO A 419 19.77 -53.01 -33.37
N THR A 420 19.48 -51.90 -34.07
CA THR A 420 18.90 -51.82 -35.45
C THR A 420 18.68 -50.34 -35.82
N SER A 421 19.51 -49.74 -36.71
CA SER A 421 19.31 -49.52 -38.17
C SER A 421 18.18 -48.51 -38.50
N ALA A 422 18.28 -47.50 -39.38
CA ALA A 422 19.24 -47.12 -40.42
C ALA A 422 18.95 -45.69 -40.95
N ALA A 423 19.90 -45.18 -41.74
CA ALA A 423 19.75 -44.33 -42.94
C ALA A 423 19.43 -42.81 -42.82
N THR A 424 20.50 -42.04 -42.94
CA THR A 424 20.78 -40.90 -43.85
C THR A 424 19.63 -40.30 -44.69
N THR A 425 19.36 -39.00 -44.56
CA THR A 425 19.45 -38.00 -45.67
C THR A 425 19.32 -36.54 -45.17
N THR A 426 20.05 -35.67 -45.86
CA THR A 426 20.15 -34.20 -45.78
C THR A 426 18.84 -33.43 -45.96
N SER A 427 18.64 -32.34 -45.20
CA SER A 427 18.42 -30.97 -45.73
C SER A 427 18.01 -29.95 -44.65
N THR A 428 18.62 -28.76 -44.75
CA THR A 428 18.13 -27.40 -44.43
C THR A 428 17.06 -27.17 -43.36
N GLY A 429 17.35 -26.33 -42.37
CA GLY A 429 16.30 -25.66 -41.58
C GLY A 429 16.75 -25.04 -40.25
N SER A 430 16.97 -23.72 -40.29
CA SER A 430 16.77 -22.73 -39.21
C SER A 430 16.82 -23.18 -37.74
N VAL A 431 17.86 -22.71 -37.04
CA VAL A 431 18.03 -22.80 -35.59
C VAL A 431 17.10 -21.79 -34.88
N THR A 432 16.15 -22.29 -34.09
CA THR A 432 15.58 -21.58 -32.93
C THR A 432 15.54 -22.55 -31.75
N THR A 433 16.49 -22.40 -30.83
CA THR A 433 16.56 -23.22 -29.61
C THR A 433 15.66 -22.65 -28.53
N SER A 434 14.64 -23.44 -28.19
CA SER A 434 13.84 -23.32 -26.98
C SER A 434 14.59 -23.98 -25.81
N GLY A 435 14.92 -23.19 -24.79
CA GLY A 435 15.51 -23.67 -23.53
C GLY A 435 14.47 -23.77 -22.42
N ARG A 436 13.92 -24.97 -22.21
CA ARG A 436 13.16 -25.34 -21.00
C ARG A 436 14.13 -25.38 -19.81
N TRP A 437 13.93 -24.50 -18.82
CA TRP A 437 14.57 -24.63 -17.51
C TRP A 437 13.60 -25.26 -16.50
N ARG A 438 14.01 -26.40 -15.95
CA ARG A 438 13.38 -27.08 -14.81
C ARG A 438 13.72 -26.33 -13.53
N THR A 439 12.72 -26.01 -12.72
CA THR A 439 12.87 -25.45 -11.37
C THR A 439 13.21 -26.55 -10.34
N PRO A 440 14.15 -26.32 -9.41
CA PRO A 440 14.36 -27.23 -8.28
C PRO A 440 13.37 -26.94 -7.14
N LYS A 441 12.89 -28.01 -6.51
CA LYS A 441 12.02 -28.02 -5.32
C LYS A 441 12.73 -27.36 -4.13
N ALA A 442 12.17 -26.26 -3.62
CA ALA A 442 12.49 -25.75 -2.29
C ALA A 442 11.63 -26.51 -1.24
N ARG A 443 12.31 -27.20 -0.31
CA ARG A 443 11.70 -27.72 0.92
C ARG A 443 11.58 -26.55 1.91
N SER A 444 10.36 -26.20 2.34
CA SER A 444 10.16 -25.32 3.49
C SER A 444 10.09 -26.15 4.77
N CYS A 445 10.99 -25.87 5.70
CA CYS A 445 10.82 -26.22 7.11
C CYS A 445 10.29 -24.97 7.82
N CYS A 446 8.99 -24.96 8.12
CA CYS A 446 8.36 -24.13 9.15
C CYS A 446 6.96 -24.73 9.38
N ALA A 447 6.87 -25.72 10.25
CA ALA A 447 5.61 -26.21 10.77
C ALA A 447 5.21 -25.32 11.95
N VAL A 448 4.10 -24.59 11.83
CA VAL A 448 3.41 -23.97 12.96
C VAL A 448 2.08 -24.69 13.13
N SER A 449 1.98 -25.47 14.21
CA SER A 449 0.75 -26.17 14.60
C SER A 449 -0.34 -25.17 15.03
N PRO A 450 -1.63 -25.45 14.78
CA PRO A 450 -2.72 -24.53 15.10
C PRO A 450 -3.08 -24.57 16.59
N TRP A 451 -3.07 -23.40 17.24
CA TRP A 451 -3.57 -23.21 18.60
C TRP A 451 -5.09 -22.99 18.57
N ARG A 452 -5.81 -23.82 19.32
CA ARG A 452 -7.26 -23.70 19.56
C ARG A 452 -7.52 -22.59 20.58
N TRP A 453 -8.49 -21.73 20.28
CA TRP A 453 -9.09 -20.83 21.27
C TRP A 453 -9.88 -21.65 22.30
N PRO A 454 -9.77 -21.37 23.62
CA PRO A 454 -10.65 -21.99 24.60
C PRO A 454 -12.06 -21.38 24.48
N SER A 455 -13.02 -22.26 24.21
CA SER A 455 -14.44 -22.03 24.38
C SER A 455 -14.76 -21.89 25.86
N THR A 456 -15.16 -20.70 26.31
CA THR A 456 -15.80 -20.53 27.62
C THR A 456 -17.22 -21.09 27.54
N ALA A 457 -17.42 -22.25 28.19
CA ALA A 457 -18.73 -22.77 28.53
C ALA A 457 -18.87 -22.80 30.05
N GLY A 458 -20.03 -22.38 30.55
CA GLY A 458 -20.54 -22.86 31.83
C GLY A 458 -20.95 -21.78 32.82
N THR A 459 -22.23 -21.39 32.78
CA THR A 459 -23.02 -21.47 34.00
C THR A 459 -24.44 -21.92 33.65
N THR A 460 -24.73 -23.14 34.05
CA THR A 460 -25.98 -23.88 33.87
C THR A 460 -26.98 -23.39 34.89
N THR A 461 -28.20 -23.06 34.47
CA THR A 461 -29.38 -23.21 35.36
C THR A 461 -30.54 -23.77 34.56
N SER A 462 -30.97 -24.95 34.98
CA SER A 462 -32.06 -25.75 34.45
C SER A 462 -33.42 -25.07 34.56
N ARG A 463 -34.30 -25.25 33.56
CA ARG A 463 -35.73 -25.52 33.80
C ARG A 463 -36.45 -26.05 32.54
N ARG A 464 -36.91 -27.30 32.70
CA ARG A 464 -38.17 -27.94 32.24
C ARG A 464 -38.49 -28.10 30.75
N CYS A 465 -38.73 -29.37 30.43
CA CYS A 465 -39.37 -29.92 29.24
C CYS A 465 -40.87 -29.61 29.14
N ALA A 466 -41.33 -29.37 27.92
CA ALA A 466 -42.60 -29.75 27.29
C ALA A 466 -42.36 -29.52 25.78
N GLY A 467 -42.60 -30.38 24.79
CA GLY A 467 -43.70 -31.33 24.54
C GLY A 467 -44.31 -30.94 23.17
N SER A 468 -44.64 -31.93 22.32
CA SER A 468 -45.33 -31.88 21.00
C SER A 468 -44.42 -31.63 19.75
N SER A 469 -44.17 -32.62 18.87
CA SER A 469 -44.98 -33.18 17.76
C SER A 469 -45.38 -32.10 16.73
N GLY A 470 -45.21 -32.20 15.41
CA GLY A 470 -44.91 -33.25 14.44
C GLY A 470 -45.39 -32.72 13.07
N THR A 471 -45.03 -33.42 11.99
CA THR A 471 -45.61 -33.36 10.62
C THR A 471 -45.32 -32.17 9.67
N ALA A 472 -44.76 -32.55 8.52
CA ALA A 472 -44.84 -31.91 7.19
C ALA A 472 -45.73 -32.81 6.30
N PRO A 473 -45.92 -32.57 4.97
CA PRO A 473 -46.18 -31.37 4.13
C PRO A 473 -47.55 -31.57 3.37
N PRO A 474 -47.90 -31.04 2.15
CA PRO A 474 -47.18 -31.14 0.87
C PRO A 474 -47.30 -29.95 -0.13
N ALA A 475 -46.64 -30.14 -1.28
CA ALA A 475 -46.42 -29.25 -2.43
C ALA A 475 -47.63 -29.01 -3.35
N VAL A 476 -47.56 -27.95 -4.18
CA VAL A 476 -48.31 -27.82 -5.46
C VAL A 476 -47.44 -27.20 -6.56
N ARG A 477 -47.74 -27.65 -7.78
CA ARG A 477 -47.03 -27.61 -9.08
C ARG A 477 -47.17 -26.32 -9.91
N ARG A 478 -46.17 -26.14 -10.79
CA ARG A 478 -46.19 -25.73 -12.23
C ARG A 478 -46.95 -24.47 -12.70
N ALA A 479 -46.26 -23.63 -13.48
CA ALA A 479 -46.64 -23.34 -14.88
C ALA A 479 -45.48 -22.72 -15.68
N CYS A 480 -45.23 -23.28 -16.87
CA CYS A 480 -44.42 -22.72 -17.94
C CYS A 480 -45.21 -21.64 -18.71
N THR A 481 -44.53 -20.61 -19.21
CA THR A 481 -44.87 -19.99 -20.51
C THR A 481 -43.61 -19.44 -21.20
N ARG A 482 -43.40 -19.91 -22.43
CA ARG A 482 -42.49 -19.37 -23.46
C ARG A 482 -43.17 -18.22 -24.22
N ARG A 483 -42.39 -17.25 -24.68
CA ARG A 483 -42.45 -16.51 -25.98
C ARG A 483 -41.30 -15.48 -25.96
N SER A 484 -40.18 -15.62 -26.67
CA SER A 484 -39.89 -15.54 -28.11
C SER A 484 -40.11 -14.17 -28.77
N SER A 485 -38.97 -13.58 -29.20
CA SER A 485 -38.73 -12.64 -30.32
C SER A 485 -39.42 -11.27 -30.26
N THR A 486 -38.79 -10.13 -30.57
CA THR A 486 -38.01 -9.81 -31.78
C THR A 486 -37.16 -8.53 -31.56
N SER A 487 -35.93 -8.52 -32.06
CA SER A 487 -35.21 -7.29 -32.43
C SER A 487 -35.76 -6.73 -33.75
N PRO A 488 -35.48 -5.44 -34.06
CA PRO A 488 -34.55 -5.23 -35.16
C PRO A 488 -33.50 -4.15 -34.90
N SER A 489 -32.45 -4.28 -35.72
CA SER A 489 -31.22 -3.52 -35.82
C SER A 489 -31.34 -2.19 -36.59
N ALA A 490 -30.30 -1.38 -36.40
CA ALA A 490 -29.64 -0.48 -37.36
C ALA A 490 -30.09 1.00 -37.44
N GLY A 491 -29.08 1.89 -37.43
CA GLY A 491 -29.21 3.28 -37.85
C GLY A 491 -28.16 4.23 -37.26
N CYS A 492 -26.99 4.31 -37.91
CA CYS A 492 -25.98 5.36 -37.71
C CYS A 492 -26.55 6.78 -37.86
N ALA A 493 -26.09 7.73 -37.04
CA ALA A 493 -25.74 9.08 -37.49
C ALA A 493 -24.95 9.82 -36.41
N ALA A 494 -23.66 10.06 -36.68
CA ALA A 494 -22.86 11.05 -35.98
C ALA A 494 -23.33 12.46 -36.39
N THR A 495 -23.42 13.38 -35.43
CA THR A 495 -23.45 14.82 -35.75
C THR A 495 -22.77 15.60 -34.65
N PHE A 496 -21.61 16.15 -34.99
CA PHE A 496 -20.90 17.20 -34.28
C PHE A 496 -21.75 18.47 -34.22
N ARG A 497 -21.89 19.08 -33.04
CA ARG A 497 -22.19 20.51 -32.90
C ARG A 497 -21.49 21.10 -31.67
N ARG A 498 -20.46 21.92 -31.92
CA ARG A 498 -20.07 23.06 -31.06
C ARG A 498 -21.05 24.21 -31.30
N PRO A 499 -21.31 25.04 -30.28
CA PRO A 499 -21.03 26.47 -30.40
C PRO A 499 -20.36 27.00 -29.10
N SER A 500 -19.18 27.61 -29.19
CA SER A 500 -18.95 29.06 -29.29
C SER A 500 -19.07 29.80 -27.95
N SER A 501 -17.90 30.19 -27.47
CA SER A 501 -17.61 31.31 -26.56
C SER A 501 -18.24 32.62 -27.03
N THR A 502 -18.79 33.40 -26.10
CA THR A 502 -18.53 34.83 -25.87
C THR A 502 -19.47 35.38 -24.78
N ARG A 503 -18.98 35.56 -23.55
CA ARG A 503 -18.72 36.86 -22.90
C ARG A 503 -18.15 36.62 -21.50
#